data_AF-A0A1Q6F1R5-F1
#
_entry.id   AF-A0A1Q6F1R5-F1
#
_cell.length_a   1.000
_cell.length_b   1.000
_cell.length_c   1.000
_cell.angle_alpha   90.00
_cell.angle_beta   90.00
_cell.angle_gamma   90.00
#
_symmetry.space_group_name_H-M   'P 1'
#
loop_
_entity.id
_entity.type
_entity.pdbx_description
1 polymer ?
#
loop_
_entity_poly.entity_id
_entity_poly.type
_entity_poly.pdbx_seq_one_letter_code
_entity_poly.pdbx_strand_id
1 'polypeptide(L)'
;MATVTADSDAEYVMVEIPIPAGCSYDSKEKGDFWKETHREYYKEKVAVFCNKLRKGTHTFTVRLLPRYTGSYHLNPARAELMYYPVFHGRNEMKKCGVAEAQ
;
A
#
# COMPACT_ATOMS: atom_id res chain seq x y z
N MET A 1 -6.69 -1.09 4.22
CA MET A 1 -5.52 -1.32 5.09
C MET A 1 -4.61 -2.35 4.43
N ALA A 2 -3.30 -2.14 4.45
CA ALA A 2 -2.31 -3.09 3.95
C ALA A 2 -1.34 -3.45 5.08
N THR A 3 -1.01 -4.73 5.21
CA THR A 3 -0.12 -5.24 6.25
C THR A 3 1.08 -5.89 5.59
N VAL A 4 2.28 -5.48 6.01
CA VAL A 4 3.56 -5.99 5.52
C VAL A 4 4.29 -6.64 6.68
N THR A 5 4.70 -7.89 6.49
CA THR A 5 5.48 -8.64 7.48
C THR A 5 6.92 -8.75 7.00
N ALA A 6 7.85 -8.23 7.80
CA ALA A 6 9.28 -8.32 7.56
C ALA A 6 9.88 -9.38 8.49
N ASP A 7 10.52 -10.40 7.91
CA ASP A 7 11.17 -11.47 8.69
C ASP A 7 12.50 -11.03 9.32
N SER A 8 13.15 -10.04 8.71
CA SER A 8 14.41 -9.44 9.14
C SER A 8 14.36 -7.92 8.97
N ASP A 9 15.26 -7.20 9.63
CA ASP A 9 15.41 -5.76 9.44
C ASP A 9 15.82 -5.45 7.99
N ALA A 10 15.02 -4.64 7.33
CA ALA A 10 15.19 -4.26 5.93
C ALA A 10 15.34 -2.74 5.81
N GLU A 11 16.26 -2.30 4.95
CA GLU A 11 16.50 -0.88 4.68
C GLU A 11 16.11 -0.56 3.25
N TYR A 12 15.56 0.64 3.04
CA TYR A 12 15.04 1.13 1.75
C TYR A 12 13.99 0.20 1.13
N VAL A 13 12.89 -0.01 1.84
CA VAL A 13 11.74 -0.81 1.37
C VAL A 13 10.75 0.09 0.64
N MET A 14 10.33 -0.34 -0.55
CA MET A 14 9.22 0.24 -1.28
C MET A 14 8.01 -0.69 -1.19
N VAL A 15 6.90 -0.17 -0.69
CA VAL A 15 5.62 -0.88 -0.59
C VAL A 15 4.63 -0.27 -1.57
N GLU A 16 4.23 -1.04 -2.57
CA GLU A 16 3.21 -0.68 -3.54
C GLU A 16 1.85 -1.27 -3.13
N ILE A 17 0.91 -0.37 -2.85
CA ILE A 17 -0.46 -0.68 -2.46
C ILE A 17 -1.38 -0.29 -3.62
N PRO A 18 -1.93 -1.26 -4.38
CA PRO A 18 -2.85 -0.98 -5.47
C PRO A 18 -4.19 -0.46 -4.92
N ILE A 19 -4.82 0.44 -5.68
CA ILE A 19 -6.10 1.07 -5.34
C ILE A 19 -7.14 0.62 -6.36
N PRO A 20 -8.35 0.21 -5.92
CA PRO A 20 -9.40 -0.16 -6.85
C PRO A 20 -9.90 1.07 -7.62
N ALA A 21 -10.23 0.89 -8.90
CA ALA A 21 -10.63 1.98 -9.80
C ALA A 21 -11.88 2.77 -9.33
N GLY A 22 -12.75 2.15 -8.52
CA GLY A 22 -13.94 2.80 -7.96
C GLY A 22 -13.67 3.70 -6.75
N CYS A 23 -12.42 3.79 -6.26
CA CYS A 23 -12.06 4.57 -5.08
C CYS A 23 -11.23 5.81 -5.43
N SER A 24 -11.53 6.93 -4.77
CA SER A 24 -10.72 8.15 -4.78
C SER A 24 -10.01 8.34 -3.44
N TYR A 25 -9.00 9.19 -3.38
CA TYR A 25 -8.35 9.51 -2.12
C TYR A 25 -9.19 10.48 -1.30
N ASP A 26 -9.48 10.11 -0.06
CA ASP A 26 -10.16 10.98 0.90
C ASP A 26 -9.25 12.14 1.32
N SER A 27 -8.08 11.77 1.84
CA SER A 27 -7.11 12.69 2.41
C SER A 27 -5.71 12.19 2.10
N LYS A 28 -4.84 13.08 1.60
CA LYS A 28 -3.40 12.81 1.44
C LYS A 28 -2.67 13.08 2.75
N GLU A 29 -3.09 12.39 3.82
CA GLU A 29 -2.42 12.51 5.10
C GLU A 29 -0.95 12.11 4.91
N LYS A 30 -0.03 12.94 5.44
CA LYS A 30 1.35 12.51 5.62
C LYS A 30 1.27 11.39 6.63
N GLY A 31 1.62 10.18 6.21
CA GLY A 31 1.56 9.06 7.13
C GLY A 31 2.62 9.19 8.23
N ASP A 32 2.79 8.14 9.01
CA ASP A 32 3.53 8.21 10.26
C ASP A 32 5.02 8.46 9.98
N PHE A 33 5.50 9.70 10.17
CA PHE A 33 6.89 10.12 9.87
C PHE A 33 7.96 9.21 10.49
N TRP A 34 7.60 8.47 11.54
CA TRP A 34 8.49 7.51 12.20
C TRP A 34 8.69 6.21 11.41
N LYS A 35 7.74 5.84 10.54
CA LYS A 35 7.72 4.58 9.78
C LYS A 35 7.83 4.77 8.28
N GLU A 36 7.32 5.88 7.75
CA GLU A 36 7.37 6.20 6.32
C GLU A 36 8.12 7.51 6.08
N THR A 37 9.11 7.44 5.19
CA THR A 37 9.92 8.61 4.80
C THR A 37 9.22 9.40 3.71
N HIS A 38 8.61 8.69 2.76
CA HIS A 38 7.89 9.31 1.68
C HIS A 38 6.70 8.44 1.28
N ARG A 39 5.60 9.08 0.89
CA ARG A 39 4.43 8.41 0.33
C ARG A 39 3.99 9.14 -0.92
N GLU A 40 3.92 8.41 -2.01
CA GLU A 40 3.51 8.92 -3.30
C GLU A 40 2.16 8.33 -3.72
N TYR A 41 1.27 9.22 -4.15
CA TYR A 41 -0.11 8.89 -4.48
C TYR A 41 -0.31 8.89 -5.99
N TYR A 42 -0.44 7.70 -6.59
CA TYR A 42 -0.80 7.52 -7.99
C TYR A 42 -2.30 7.25 -8.13
N LYS A 43 -2.85 7.39 -9.33
CA LYS A 43 -4.29 7.10 -9.56
C LYS A 43 -4.63 5.62 -9.30
N GLU A 44 -3.73 4.72 -9.66
CA GLU A 44 -3.94 3.26 -9.60
C GLU A 44 -3.28 2.59 -8.38
N LYS A 45 -2.36 3.28 -7.70
CA LYS A 45 -1.57 2.73 -6.60
C LYS A 45 -1.05 3.81 -5.66
N VAL A 46 -0.65 3.41 -4.46
CA VAL A 46 0.12 4.23 -3.51
C VAL A 46 1.47 3.55 -3.34
N ALA A 47 2.55 4.31 -3.54
CA ALA A 47 3.90 3.85 -3.25
C ALA A 47 4.34 4.46 -1.91
N VAL A 48 4.62 3.61 -0.93
CA VAL A 48 5.14 4.00 0.37
C VAL A 48 6.61 3.63 0.44
N PHE A 49 7.45 4.60 0.75
CA PHE A 49 8.89 4.43 0.88
C PHE A 49 9.28 4.49 2.36
N CYS A 50 9.86 3.40 2.83
CA CYS A 50 10.34 3.23 4.19
C CYS A 50 11.87 3.15 4.18
N ASN A 51 12.55 4.10 4.85
CA ASN A 51 14.01 4.04 4.96
C ASN A 51 14.46 2.82 5.78
N LYS A 52 13.75 2.48 6.86
CA LYS A 52 14.03 1.30 7.68
C LYS A 52 12.75 0.64 8.15
N LEU A 53 12.61 -0.64 7.83
CA LEU A 53 11.51 -1.51 8.23
C LEU A 53 12.07 -2.58 9.18
N ARG A 54 11.86 -2.41 10.48
CA ARG A 54 12.34 -3.38 11.48
C ARG A 54 11.62 -4.72 11.31
N LYS A 55 12.24 -5.82 11.75
CA LYS A 55 11.57 -7.12 11.85
C LYS A 55 10.22 -6.99 12.58
N GLY A 56 9.17 -7.55 11.99
CA GLY A 56 7.81 -7.53 12.53
C GLY A 56 6.74 -7.15 11.51
N THR A 57 5.56 -6.81 12.02
CA THR A 57 4.37 -6.51 11.21
C THR A 57 4.09 -5.02 11.21
N HIS A 58 4.04 -4.43 10.01
CA HIS A 58 3.77 -3.02 9.79
C HIS A 58 2.45 -2.85 9.06
N THR A 59 1.60 -1.97 9.57
CA THR A 59 0.28 -1.70 8.98
C THR A 59 0.27 -0.31 8.38
N PHE A 60 -0.05 -0.24 7.10
CA PHE A 60 -0.21 0.99 6.34
C PHE A 60 -1.70 1.22 6.07
N THR A 61 -2.19 2.36 6.53
CA THR A 61 -3.58 2.79 6.31
C THR A 61 -3.60 3.88 5.25
N VAL A 62 -4.46 3.68 4.25
CA VAL A 62 -4.78 4.64 3.20
C VAL A 62 -6.28 4.88 3.28
N ARG A 63 -6.68 6.13 3.48
CA ARG A 63 -8.10 6.53 3.48
C ARG A 63 -8.56 6.74 2.04
N LEU A 64 -9.63 6.05 1.67
CA LEU A 64 -10.20 6.07 0.34
C LEU A 64 -11.70 6.37 0.45
N LEU A 65 -12.20 7.20 -0.47
CA LEU A 65 -13.61 7.45 -0.67
C LEU A 65 -14.13 6.56 -1.81
N PRO A 66 -15.10 5.66 -1.56
CA PRO A 66 -15.75 4.93 -2.62
C PRO A 66 -16.63 5.89 -3.46
N ARG A 67 -16.40 5.95 -4.77
CA ARG A 67 -17.09 6.87 -5.71
C ARG A 67 -17.97 6.15 -6.73
N TYR A 68 -17.62 4.91 -7.06
CA TYR A 68 -18.38 4.12 -8.01
C TYR A 68 -18.61 2.73 -7.43
N THR A 69 -19.88 2.36 -7.28
CA THR A 69 -20.27 1.03 -6.81
C THR A 69 -19.98 0.00 -7.88
N GLY A 70 -19.28 -1.07 -7.52
CA GLY A 70 -18.92 -2.13 -8.46
C GLY A 70 -17.97 -3.18 -7.88
N SER A 71 -17.79 -4.27 -8.61
CA SER A 71 -16.79 -5.28 -8.28
C SER A 71 -15.53 -5.05 -9.11
N TYR A 72 -14.41 -4.77 -8.44
CA TYR A 72 -13.13 -4.50 -9.10
C TYR A 72 -12.11 -5.59 -8.77
N HIS A 73 -11.25 -5.88 -9.73
CA HIS A 73 -10.06 -6.71 -9.49
C HIS A 73 -8.96 -5.82 -8.94
N LEU A 74 -8.50 -6.13 -7.74
CA LEU A 74 -7.37 -5.45 -7.14
C LEU A 74 -6.10 -6.20 -7.51
N ASN A 75 -5.17 -5.47 -8.11
CA ASN A 75 -3.84 -5.99 -8.33
C ASN A 75 -3.25 -6.45 -6.99
N PRO A 76 -2.37 -7.44 -6.98
CA PRO A 76 -1.67 -7.84 -5.77
C PRO A 76 -0.72 -6.75 -5.29
N ALA A 77 -0.73 -6.48 -3.98
CA ALA A 77 0.23 -5.58 -3.35
C ALA A 77 1.65 -6.16 -3.43
N ARG A 78 2.65 -5.29 -3.57
CA ARG A 78 4.06 -5.66 -3.70
C ARG A 78 4.88 -4.90 -2.68
N ALA A 79 5.86 -5.56 -2.07
CA ALA A 79 6.86 -4.93 -1.22
C ALA A 79 8.23 -5.43 -1.67
N GLU A 80 9.16 -4.53 -1.97
CA GLU A 80 10.50 -4.88 -2.46
C GLU A 80 11.55 -3.93 -1.91
N LEU A 81 12.80 -4.39 -1.85
CA LEU A 81 13.93 -3.51 -1.57
C LEU A 81 14.25 -2.69 -2.81
N MET A 82 14.42 -1.38 -2.65
CA MET A 82 14.73 -0.46 -3.75
C MET A 82 16.05 -0.81 -4.44
N TYR A 83 17.06 -1.21 -3.66
CA TYR A 83 18.41 -1.51 -4.18
C TYR A 83 18.65 -3.01 -4.42
N TYR A 84 17.77 -3.88 -3.94
CA TYR A 84 17.91 -5.33 -4.04
C TYR A 84 16.57 -5.99 -4.39
N PRO A 85 16.09 -5.86 -5.64
CA PRO A 85 14.76 -6.31 -6.06
C PRO A 85 14.57 -7.84 -5.97
N VAL A 86 15.66 -8.59 -5.75
CA VAL A 86 15.62 -10.03 -5.45
C VAL A 86 14.77 -10.31 -4.20
N PHE A 87 14.83 -9.43 -3.20
CA PHE A 87 14.00 -9.53 -2.00
C PHE A 87 12.68 -8.77 -2.24
N HIS A 88 11.64 -9.54 -2.56
CA HIS A 88 10.30 -9.02 -2.74
C HIS A 88 9.26 -9.97 -2.15
N GLY A 89 8.18 -9.38 -1.63
CA GLY A 89 6.96 -10.07 -1.25
C GLY A 89 5.81 -9.58 -2.11
N ARG A 90 4.95 -10.48 -2.57
CA ARG A 90 3.74 -10.15 -3.31
C ARG A 90 2.55 -10.85 -2.69
N ASN A 91 1.43 -10.13 -2.59
CA ASN A 91 0.17 -10.72 -2.15
C ASN A 91 -0.52 -11.47 -3.29
N GLU A 92 -1.59 -12.19 -2.99
CA GLU A 92 -2.48 -12.76 -3.99
C GLU A 92 -3.38 -11.67 -4.60
N MET A 93 -3.89 -11.94 -5.81
CA MET A 93 -4.88 -11.07 -6.44
C MET A 93 -6.21 -11.17 -5.69
N LYS A 94 -6.80 -10.03 -5.36
CA LYS A 94 -8.05 -9.97 -4.57
C LYS A 94 -9.16 -9.31 -5.37
N LYS A 95 -10.38 -9.82 -5.22
CA LYS A 95 -11.59 -9.12 -5.70
C LYS A 95 -12.10 -8.22 -4.58
N CYS A 96 -12.32 -6.95 -4.88
CA CYS A 96 -12.84 -5.98 -3.92
C CYS A 96 -14.16 -5.42 -4.43
N GLY A 97 -15.22 -5.58 -3.63
CA GLY A 97 -16.47 -4.86 -3.83
C GLY A 97 -16.34 -3.46 -3.27
N VAL A 98 -16.59 -2.46 -4.11
CA VAL A 98 -16.69 -1.06 -3.70
C VAL A 98 -18.17 -0.72 -3.65
N ALA A 99 -18.63 -0.19 -2.51
CA ALA A 99 -19.99 0.34 -2.34
C ALA A 99 -19.87 1.82 -2.03
N GLU A 100 -20.63 2.65 -2.76
CA GLU A 100 -20.69 4.09 -2.56
C GLU A 100 -21.18 4.41 -1.14
N ALA A 101 -20.46 5.31 -0.46
CA ALA A 101 -20.84 5.79 0.86
C ALA A 101 -21.80 6.97 0.64
N GLN A 102 -23.08 6.74 0.95
CA GLN A 102 -24.17 7.72 0.84
C GLN A 102 -24.27 8.60 2.09
#